data_AF-A0A921GMY0-F1
#
_entry.id   AF-A0A921GMY0-F1
#
_cell.length_a   1.000
_cell.length_b   1.000
_cell.length_c   1.000
_cell.angle_alpha   90.00
_cell.angle_beta   90.00
_cell.angle_gamma   90.00
#
_symmetry.space_group_name_H-M   'P 1'
#
loop_
_entity.id
_entity.type
_entity.pdbx_description
1 polymer ?
#
loop_
_entity_poly.entity_id
_entity_poly.type
_entity_poly.pdbx_seq_one_letter_code
_entity_poly.pdbx_strand_id
1 'polypeptide(L)'
;MGEFDDIDDDDARRDASSETARQSPSSDASSGPGPSSPGPVGDPIAGPAAVPDNGPAVGPAVDPADRSAAPARPAREWRVRARRELTEELILEEVGGIEGKNAGRVLALHSLMREEAQLHARRLRHLADFFAVDPDNAGSLIDADMTAMKVAVGLRCSITQATSQIRDAHHAVVDLPRMFAHLEAGDLPEDYHRFLLRQVRRLDADQIRLVDEHLAGVEIPSIPRSTFEAQVRLAVASVGNELKPPREAREVRIDGVDSEQGVAWITITGPIPEIRSLGLRLDASARAVQRAQRVALEAGEEEPIPFDLDGDVRDRERPLSLSALRYAILTRTMLD
;
A
#
# COMPACT_ATOMS: atom_id res chain seq x y z
N MET A 1 64.67 -24.55 14.04
CA MET A 1 64.24 -25.95 14.26
C MET A 1 62.73 -25.90 14.41
N GLY A 2 62.01 -26.45 13.44
CA GLY A 2 60.55 -26.37 13.31
C GLY A 2 60.12 -25.92 11.92
N GLU A 3 60.17 -26.85 10.95
CA GLU A 3 59.44 -26.82 9.67
C GLU A 3 57.93 -26.74 9.90
N PHE A 4 57.19 -26.10 8.99
CA PHE A 4 55.89 -26.60 8.48
C PHE A 4 55.52 -25.86 7.18
N ASP A 5 55.64 -26.63 6.09
CA ASP A 5 54.84 -26.74 4.85
C ASP A 5 54.26 -25.54 4.09
N ASP A 6 54.60 -25.60 2.79
CA ASP A 6 53.89 -25.11 1.61
C ASP A 6 52.41 -25.55 1.55
N ILE A 7 51.56 -24.76 0.88
CA ILE A 7 50.61 -25.22 -0.15
C ILE A 7 50.12 -24.01 -0.96
N ASP A 8 50.18 -24.21 -2.28
CA ASP A 8 49.76 -23.40 -3.43
C ASP A 8 48.24 -23.21 -3.60
N ASP A 9 47.90 -22.57 -4.73
CA ASP A 9 46.62 -22.36 -5.44
C ASP A 9 45.91 -21.04 -5.10
N ASP A 10 46.12 -19.95 -5.85
CA ASP A 10 46.01 -19.73 -7.31
C ASP A 10 44.57 -19.76 -7.84
N ASP A 11 44.28 -18.74 -8.65
CA ASP A 11 43.13 -18.55 -9.53
C ASP A 11 41.67 -18.60 -9.01
N ALA A 12 41.09 -17.41 -8.81
CA ALA A 12 39.67 -17.19 -9.10
C ALA A 12 39.37 -15.71 -9.42
N ARG A 13 39.83 -15.24 -10.59
CA ARG A 13 39.21 -14.10 -11.28
C ARG A 13 38.74 -14.51 -12.67
N ARG A 14 37.43 -14.38 -12.83
CA ARG A 14 36.70 -13.88 -14.02
C ARG A 14 36.31 -14.84 -15.14
N ASP A 15 35.00 -14.76 -15.36
CA ASP A 15 34.28 -14.61 -16.63
C ASP A 15 33.76 -15.84 -17.37
N ALA A 16 32.42 -15.95 -17.25
CA ALA A 16 31.46 -15.89 -18.36
C ALA A 16 31.21 -17.15 -19.20
N SER A 17 29.94 -17.56 -19.19
CA SER A 17 29.05 -17.95 -20.33
C SER A 17 28.03 -18.97 -19.78
N SER A 18 26.78 -18.63 -19.47
CA SER A 18 25.71 -18.05 -20.30
C SER A 18 25.43 -18.82 -21.58
N GLU A 19 24.83 -20.00 -21.47
CA GLU A 19 24.14 -20.63 -22.60
C GLU A 19 22.92 -21.40 -22.09
N THR A 20 21.75 -21.11 -22.68
CA THR A 20 20.53 -21.93 -22.84
C THR A 20 19.26 -21.21 -22.38
N ALA A 21 18.61 -20.49 -23.30
CA ALA A 21 17.15 -20.38 -23.39
C ALA A 21 16.78 -19.52 -24.61
N ARG A 22 16.61 -20.17 -25.76
CA ARG A 22 15.82 -19.63 -26.88
C ARG A 22 14.78 -20.68 -27.23
N GLN A 23 13.51 -20.35 -27.04
CA GLN A 23 12.40 -20.84 -27.85
C GLN A 23 11.13 -20.06 -27.47
N SER A 24 10.75 -19.14 -28.34
CA SER A 24 9.37 -18.70 -28.51
C SER A 24 8.63 -19.71 -29.38
N PRO A 25 7.30 -19.72 -29.31
CA PRO A 25 6.56 -19.63 -30.57
C PRO A 25 5.47 -18.57 -30.53
N SER A 26 5.36 -17.87 -31.67
CA SER A 26 4.22 -17.08 -32.08
C SER A 26 3.04 -17.98 -32.45
N SER A 27 1.81 -17.53 -32.20
CA SER A 27 0.64 -17.95 -32.99
C SER A 27 -0.39 -16.82 -33.06
N ASP A 28 -0.65 -16.40 -34.29
CA ASP A 28 -1.88 -15.78 -34.78
C ASP A 28 -3.14 -16.52 -34.30
N ALA A 29 -4.24 -15.78 -34.07
CA ALA A 29 -5.50 -15.99 -34.79
C ALA A 29 -6.70 -15.20 -34.20
N SER A 30 -7.42 -14.57 -35.12
CA SER A 30 -8.88 -14.48 -35.20
C SER A 30 -9.64 -13.31 -34.57
N SER A 31 -9.92 -12.37 -35.47
CA SER A 31 -11.05 -11.43 -35.51
C SER A 31 -12.44 -12.08 -35.51
N GLY A 32 -13.38 -11.43 -34.79
CA GLY A 32 -14.80 -11.27 -35.12
C GLY A 32 -15.79 -12.34 -34.61
N PRO A 33 -17.13 -12.11 -34.67
CA PRO A 33 -17.87 -10.86 -34.86
C PRO A 33 -18.99 -10.63 -33.80
N GLY A 34 -19.51 -9.39 -33.72
CA GLY A 34 -20.77 -9.10 -33.02
C GLY A 34 -22.02 -9.44 -33.87
N PRO A 35 -23.21 -9.51 -33.27
CA PRO A 35 -24.45 -9.51 -34.04
C PRO A 35 -25.12 -8.14 -34.04
N SER A 36 -25.41 -7.68 -35.26
CA SER A 36 -26.20 -6.50 -35.59
C SER A 36 -27.71 -6.81 -35.60
N SER A 37 -28.50 -5.77 -35.27
CA SER A 37 -29.79 -5.38 -35.88
C SER A 37 -31.07 -6.18 -35.51
N PRO A 38 -32.30 -5.67 -35.77
CA PRO A 38 -32.71 -4.37 -36.36
C PRO A 38 -33.88 -3.62 -35.62
N GLY A 39 -34.10 -2.33 -35.94
CA GLY A 39 -35.44 -1.69 -35.88
C GLY A 39 -36.31 -2.13 -37.07
N PRO A 40 -37.25 -1.36 -37.65
CA PRO A 40 -37.85 -0.06 -37.28
C PRO A 40 -39.41 -0.07 -37.35
N VAL A 41 -40.14 0.97 -36.91
CA VAL A 41 -41.39 1.41 -37.60
C VAL A 41 -41.74 2.89 -37.30
N GLY A 42 -41.64 3.74 -38.32
CA GLY A 42 -42.71 4.66 -38.81
C GLY A 42 -43.19 5.86 -38.00
N ASP A 43 -42.74 7.05 -38.39
CA ASP A 43 -43.48 8.33 -38.42
C ASP A 43 -44.32 8.43 -39.73
N PRO A 44 -45.12 9.50 -40.05
CA PRO A 44 -45.63 10.65 -39.26
C PRO A 44 -47.15 10.93 -39.55
N ILE A 45 -47.73 12.07 -39.12
CA ILE A 45 -48.61 12.97 -39.94
C ILE A 45 -49.13 14.21 -39.14
N ALA A 46 -48.86 15.39 -39.73
CA ALA A 46 -49.61 16.67 -39.80
C ALA A 46 -49.97 17.54 -38.55
N GLY A 47 -49.56 18.82 -38.62
CA GLY A 47 -50.21 19.99 -37.98
C GLY A 47 -51.41 20.51 -38.82
N PRO A 48 -51.93 21.76 -38.66
CA PRO A 48 -51.30 22.95 -38.03
C PRO A 48 -52.22 23.90 -37.19
N ALA A 49 -51.55 24.87 -36.55
CA ALA A 49 -51.93 26.29 -36.28
C ALA A 49 -53.14 26.68 -35.38
N ALA A 50 -52.84 27.45 -34.32
CA ALA A 50 -53.38 28.82 -34.10
C ALA A 50 -52.75 29.47 -32.84
N VAL A 51 -52.30 30.73 -32.99
CA VAL A 51 -51.98 31.68 -31.89
C VAL A 51 -53.22 32.60 -31.74
N PRO A 52 -53.51 33.14 -30.54
CA PRO A 52 -53.18 34.56 -30.36
C PRO A 52 -52.68 34.94 -28.95
N ASP A 53 -52.00 36.08 -28.97
CA ASP A 53 -51.36 36.87 -27.93
C ASP A 53 -52.36 37.73 -27.12
N ASN A 54 -52.13 37.89 -25.80
CA ASN A 54 -52.34 39.10 -24.97
C ASN A 54 -52.20 38.81 -23.46
N GLY A 55 -51.26 39.48 -22.78
CA GLY A 55 -51.02 39.42 -21.30
C GLY A 55 -52.02 40.24 -20.45
N PRO A 56 -51.65 40.77 -19.26
CA PRO A 56 -50.50 40.50 -18.38
C PRO A 56 -50.84 40.32 -16.87
N ALA A 57 -49.79 39.94 -16.11
CA ALA A 57 -49.49 40.29 -14.70
C ALA A 57 -50.15 39.57 -13.48
N VAL A 58 -49.24 39.30 -12.52
CA VAL A 58 -49.38 39.14 -11.06
C VAL A 58 -49.48 37.70 -10.50
N GLY A 59 -48.37 37.23 -9.93
CA GLY A 59 -48.26 36.11 -8.99
C GLY A 59 -46.84 35.99 -8.42
N PRO A 60 -46.62 35.66 -7.13
CA PRO A 60 -45.60 36.31 -6.30
C PRO A 60 -44.26 35.57 -6.16
N ALA A 61 -43.26 36.35 -5.75
CA ALA A 61 -41.95 36.05 -5.17
C ALA A 61 -41.64 34.57 -4.85
N VAL A 62 -40.62 34.04 -5.53
CA VAL A 62 -39.85 32.86 -5.09
C VAL A 62 -38.60 33.39 -4.39
N ASP A 63 -38.50 33.16 -3.08
CA ASP A 63 -37.29 33.41 -2.30
C ASP A 63 -36.09 32.63 -2.88
N PRO A 64 -34.94 33.26 -3.15
CA PRO A 64 -33.75 32.57 -3.62
C PRO A 64 -32.95 32.07 -2.42
N ALA A 65 -33.38 30.94 -1.86
CA ALA A 65 -32.63 30.25 -0.82
C ALA A 65 -32.61 28.75 -1.08
N ASP A 66 -32.08 28.35 -2.24
CA ASP A 66 -31.51 27.02 -2.37
C ASP A 66 -30.03 27.15 -2.75
N ARG A 67 -29.23 27.08 -1.68
CA ARG A 67 -27.78 27.04 -1.75
C ARG A 67 -27.41 25.84 -2.59
N SER A 68 -26.65 26.09 -3.65
CA SER A 68 -25.91 25.06 -4.37
C SER A 68 -25.11 24.25 -3.34
N ALA A 69 -25.69 23.12 -2.92
CA ALA A 69 -25.06 22.15 -2.08
C ALA A 69 -24.04 21.44 -2.96
N ALA A 70 -22.79 21.93 -2.90
CA ALA A 70 -21.65 21.16 -3.37
C ALA A 70 -21.75 19.75 -2.78
N PRO A 71 -21.48 18.68 -3.56
CA PRO A 71 -21.59 17.33 -3.05
C PRO A 71 -20.67 17.21 -1.83
N ALA A 72 -21.26 16.93 -0.68
CA ALA A 72 -20.55 16.74 0.57
C ALA A 72 -19.54 15.60 0.36
N ARG A 73 -18.26 15.95 0.21
CA ARG A 73 -17.16 14.98 0.31
C ARG A 73 -17.38 14.21 1.60
N PRO A 74 -17.38 12.86 1.59
CA PRO A 74 -17.48 12.12 2.83
C PRO A 74 -16.30 12.52 3.71
N ALA A 75 -16.59 13.22 4.80
CA ALA A 75 -15.63 13.55 5.85
C ALA A 75 -15.13 12.23 6.46
N ARG A 76 -14.04 11.71 5.92
CA ARG A 76 -13.32 10.56 6.46
C ARG A 76 -11.84 10.90 6.52
N GLU A 77 -11.54 11.95 7.26
CA GLU A 77 -10.17 12.29 7.56
C GLU A 77 -9.70 11.35 8.67
N TRP A 78 -9.07 10.24 8.29
CA TRP A 78 -8.25 9.45 9.21
C TRP A 78 -6.99 10.25 9.53
N ARG A 79 -7.14 11.38 10.24
CA ARG A 79 -6.02 12.24 10.62
C ARG A 79 -5.21 11.51 11.67
N VAL A 80 -4.07 10.96 11.26
CA VAL A 80 -3.10 10.39 12.20
C VAL A 80 -2.31 11.54 12.77
N ARG A 81 -2.67 11.90 14.01
CA ARG A 81 -1.90 12.82 14.83
C ARG A 81 -0.91 12.05 15.67
N ALA A 82 0.29 12.55 15.77
CA ALA A 82 1.23 12.05 16.75
C ALA A 82 0.72 12.42 18.15
N ARG A 83 1.07 11.60 19.14
CA ARG A 83 0.69 11.89 20.53
C ARG A 83 1.44 13.09 21.10
N ARG A 84 2.60 13.42 20.52
CA ARG A 84 3.50 14.51 20.89
C ARG A 84 4.19 14.99 19.61
N GLU A 85 4.39 16.30 19.48
CA GLU A 85 5.15 16.88 18.36
C GLU A 85 6.63 16.51 18.48
N LEU A 86 7.28 16.18 17.37
CA LEU A 86 8.72 15.92 17.35
C LEU A 86 9.49 17.24 17.50
N THR A 87 9.76 17.61 18.75
CA THR A 87 10.66 18.71 19.09
C THR A 87 12.05 18.16 19.44
N GLU A 88 13.06 19.03 19.45
CA GLU A 88 14.41 18.66 19.92
C GLU A 88 14.36 18.08 21.34
N GLU A 89 13.49 18.62 22.20
CA GLU A 89 13.27 18.12 23.56
C GLU A 89 12.66 16.71 23.57
N LEU A 90 11.75 16.38 22.65
CA LEU A 90 11.20 15.03 22.55
C LEU A 90 12.24 14.03 22.07
N ILE A 91 13.05 14.40 21.07
CA ILE A 91 14.17 13.58 20.58
C ILE A 91 15.12 13.28 21.74
N LEU A 92 15.43 14.29 22.56
CA LEU A 92 16.30 14.12 23.72
C LEU A 92 15.65 13.29 24.83
N GLU A 93 14.34 13.42 25.06
CA GLU A 93 13.58 12.59 26.01
C GLU A 93 13.65 11.11 25.62
N GLU A 94 13.46 10.78 24.33
CA GLU A 94 13.51 9.39 23.83
C GLU A 94 14.90 8.75 23.93
N VAL A 95 15.97 9.57 23.90
CA VAL A 95 17.37 9.10 23.99
C VAL A 95 17.86 8.97 25.43
N GLY A 96 17.03 9.32 26.43
CA GLY A 96 17.37 9.22 27.85
C GLY A 96 17.76 10.55 28.50
N GLY A 97 17.34 11.68 27.93
CA GLY A 97 17.44 13.02 28.51
C GLY A 97 18.50 13.93 27.88
N ILE A 98 18.33 15.24 28.11
CA ILE A 98 19.17 16.34 27.59
C ILE A 98 20.64 16.20 28.02
N GLU A 99 20.89 15.62 29.20
CA GLU A 99 22.23 15.44 29.78
C GLU A 99 22.91 14.11 29.36
N GLY A 100 22.26 13.30 28.52
CA GLY A 100 22.82 12.05 28.03
C GLY A 100 24.10 12.31 27.22
N LYS A 101 25.14 11.49 27.41
CA LYS A 101 26.43 11.61 26.68
C LYS A 101 26.28 11.61 25.15
N ASN A 102 25.15 11.14 24.63
CA ASN A 102 24.84 11.05 23.20
C ASN A 102 23.86 12.12 22.69
N ALA A 103 23.29 12.96 23.56
CA ALA A 103 22.27 13.97 23.21
C ALA A 103 22.71 14.85 22.03
N GLY A 104 23.88 15.49 22.13
CA GLY A 104 24.42 16.33 21.06
C GLY A 104 24.72 15.57 19.76
N ARG A 105 25.06 14.27 19.83
CA ARG A 105 25.29 13.44 18.65
C ARG A 105 23.98 13.13 17.93
N VAL A 106 22.91 12.85 18.65
CA VAL A 106 21.59 12.57 18.05
C VAL A 106 21.01 13.84 17.42
N LEU A 107 21.14 15.00 18.08
CA LEU A 107 20.72 16.27 17.47
C LEU A 107 21.50 16.58 16.20
N ALA A 108 22.82 16.33 16.18
CA ALA A 108 23.63 16.50 14.97
C ALA A 108 23.23 15.54 13.84
N LEU A 109 22.84 14.30 14.16
CA LEU A 109 22.31 13.36 13.17
C LEU A 109 20.95 13.83 12.65
N HIS A 110 20.09 14.37 13.51
CA HIS A 110 18.82 14.94 13.10
C HIS A 110 19.00 16.17 12.19
N SER A 111 19.89 17.10 12.53
CA SER A 111 20.17 18.26 11.67
C SER A 111 20.74 17.82 10.31
N LEU A 112 21.65 16.84 10.29
CA LEU A 112 22.18 16.30 9.04
C LEU A 112 21.07 15.69 8.18
N MET A 113 20.15 14.93 8.79
CA MET A 113 19.00 14.38 8.07
C MET A 113 18.13 15.49 7.45
N ARG A 114 17.88 16.60 8.16
CA ARG A 114 17.16 17.77 7.62
C ARG A 114 17.89 18.39 6.43
N GLU A 115 19.20 18.56 6.52
CA GLU A 115 20.03 19.07 5.44
C GLU A 115 19.99 18.16 4.21
N GLU A 116 20.07 16.84 4.40
CA GLU A 116 19.96 15.84 3.33
C GLU A 116 18.59 15.89 2.64
N ALA A 117 17.50 15.97 3.42
CA ALA A 117 16.14 16.11 2.89
C ALA A 117 15.99 17.39 2.05
N GLN A 118 16.48 18.52 2.55
CA GLN A 118 16.45 19.81 1.83
C GLN A 118 17.29 19.78 0.56
N LEU A 119 18.48 19.15 0.60
CA LEU A 119 19.33 18.98 -0.57
C LEU A 119 18.64 18.10 -1.63
N HIS A 120 17.99 17.01 -1.19
CA HIS A 120 17.20 16.15 -2.05
C HIS A 120 16.06 16.93 -2.71
N ALA A 121 15.33 17.75 -1.94
CA ALA A 121 14.25 18.59 -2.46
C ALA A 121 14.74 19.57 -3.53
N ARG A 122 15.85 20.29 -3.27
CA ARG A 122 16.46 21.21 -4.24
C ARG A 122 16.82 20.50 -5.54
N ARG A 123 17.40 19.29 -5.45
CA ARG A 123 17.72 18.48 -6.63
C ARG A 123 16.46 18.13 -7.44
N LEU A 124 15.39 17.69 -6.78
CA LEU A 124 14.13 17.38 -7.46
C LEU A 124 13.51 18.61 -8.11
N ARG A 125 13.51 19.77 -7.44
CA ARG A 125 13.04 21.03 -8.03
C ARG A 125 13.84 21.41 -9.26
N HIS A 126 15.18 21.36 -9.20
CA HIS A 126 16.01 21.62 -10.37
C HIS A 126 15.73 20.69 -11.55
N LEU A 127 15.49 19.40 -11.29
CA LEU A 127 15.13 18.44 -12.33
C LEU A 127 13.74 18.71 -12.93
N ALA A 128 12.75 19.03 -12.08
CA ALA A 128 11.41 19.38 -12.52
C ALA A 128 11.39 20.68 -13.34
N ASP A 129 12.09 21.72 -12.87
CA ASP A 129 12.21 23.00 -13.55
C ASP A 129 12.91 22.85 -14.91
N PHE A 130 14.02 22.10 -14.94
CA PHE A 130 14.73 21.80 -16.19
C PHE A 130 13.82 21.10 -17.19
N PHE A 131 13.06 20.10 -16.73
CA PHE A 131 12.11 19.36 -17.55
C PHE A 131 10.95 20.22 -18.06
N ALA A 132 10.44 21.15 -17.25
CA ALA A 132 9.34 22.04 -17.63
C ALA A 132 9.76 23.12 -18.65
N VAL A 133 11.01 23.59 -18.58
CA VAL A 133 11.54 24.65 -19.46
C VAL A 133 12.19 24.09 -20.74
N ASP A 134 12.53 22.79 -20.77
CA ASP A 134 13.20 22.19 -21.93
C ASP A 134 12.33 22.27 -23.20
N PRO A 135 12.74 23.06 -24.23
CA PRO A 135 11.95 23.22 -25.45
C PRO A 135 11.79 21.90 -26.23
N ASP A 136 12.68 20.93 -26.03
CA ASP A 136 12.65 19.64 -26.75
C ASP A 136 11.55 18.70 -26.25
N ASN A 137 10.88 19.04 -25.14
CA ASN A 137 9.95 18.16 -24.46
C ASN A 137 8.55 18.78 -24.23
N ALA A 138 8.42 20.11 -24.29
CA ALA A 138 7.17 20.84 -24.06
C ALA A 138 6.42 20.44 -22.76
N GLY A 139 7.13 19.90 -21.76
CA GLY A 139 6.56 19.41 -20.50
C GLY A 139 5.89 18.03 -20.54
N SER A 140 5.97 17.28 -21.65
CA SER A 140 5.36 15.95 -21.80
C SER A 140 6.23 14.85 -21.19
N LEU A 141 5.76 14.11 -20.20
CA LEU A 141 6.52 12.97 -19.63
C LEU A 141 6.74 11.81 -20.62
N ILE A 142 5.96 11.79 -21.70
CA ILE A 142 6.01 10.76 -22.75
C ILE A 142 7.18 11.02 -23.70
N ASP A 143 7.53 12.29 -23.93
CA ASP A 143 8.55 12.72 -24.90
C ASP A 143 9.91 13.08 -24.24
N ALA A 144 10.10 12.64 -22.99
CA ALA A 144 11.20 13.04 -22.11
C ALA A 144 12.60 12.52 -22.51
N ASP A 145 12.75 11.81 -23.63
CA ASP A 145 13.97 11.11 -24.00
C ASP A 145 15.16 12.06 -24.23
N MET A 146 14.91 13.21 -24.89
CA MET A 146 15.95 14.22 -25.14
C MET A 146 16.37 14.93 -23.85
N THR A 147 15.41 15.27 -22.98
CA THR A 147 15.70 15.84 -21.66
C THR A 147 16.45 14.85 -20.78
N ALA A 148 16.06 13.57 -20.81
CA ALA A 148 16.74 12.51 -20.06
C ALA A 148 18.19 12.33 -20.52
N MET A 149 18.48 12.44 -21.81
CA MET A 149 19.85 12.40 -22.32
C MET A 149 20.70 13.57 -21.78
N LYS A 150 20.18 14.81 -21.80
CA LYS A 150 20.88 15.99 -21.24
C LYS A 150 21.15 15.83 -19.74
N VAL A 151 20.14 15.39 -18.98
CA VAL A 151 20.26 15.12 -17.55
C VAL A 151 21.26 14.00 -17.27
N ALA A 152 21.27 12.92 -18.06
CA ALA A 152 22.20 11.81 -17.92
C ALA A 152 23.66 12.27 -18.08
N VAL A 153 23.94 13.14 -19.05
CA VAL A 153 25.27 13.73 -19.24
C VAL A 153 25.66 14.60 -18.04
N GLY A 154 24.76 15.49 -17.60
CA GLY A 154 25.02 16.39 -16.47
C GLY A 154 25.26 15.66 -15.14
N LEU A 155 24.46 14.63 -14.86
CA LEU A 155 24.55 13.84 -13.63
C LEU A 155 25.55 12.67 -13.73
N ARG A 156 26.13 12.43 -14.90
CA ARG A 156 27.00 11.28 -15.20
C ARG A 156 26.34 9.95 -14.84
N CYS A 157 25.08 9.77 -15.24
CA CYS A 157 24.32 8.54 -15.02
C CYS A 157 23.81 7.94 -16.34
N SER A 158 23.18 6.78 -16.27
CA SER A 158 22.51 6.21 -17.46
C SER A 158 21.25 7.01 -17.81
N ILE A 159 20.83 6.94 -19.08
CA ILE A 159 19.58 7.57 -19.55
C ILE A 159 18.39 7.01 -18.76
N THR A 160 18.32 5.69 -18.55
CA THR A 160 17.25 5.06 -17.75
C THR A 160 17.17 5.62 -16.33
N GLN A 161 18.32 5.88 -15.70
CA GLN A 161 18.36 6.49 -14.37
C GLN A 161 17.93 7.95 -14.41
N ALA A 162 18.31 8.71 -15.45
CA ALA A 162 17.87 10.08 -15.65
C ALA A 162 16.35 10.16 -15.89
N THR A 163 15.78 9.32 -16.75
CA THR A 163 14.33 9.22 -16.99
C THR A 163 13.57 8.94 -15.69
N SER A 164 14.07 8.02 -14.86
CA SER A 164 13.46 7.71 -13.57
C SER A 164 13.51 8.90 -12.61
N GLN A 165 14.63 9.63 -12.57
CA GLN A 165 14.78 10.83 -11.74
C GLN A 165 13.88 11.99 -12.20
N ILE A 166 13.70 12.17 -13.51
CA ILE A 166 12.79 13.18 -14.07
C ILE A 166 11.34 12.86 -13.69
N ARG A 167 10.91 11.60 -13.83
CA ARG A 167 9.58 11.15 -13.40
C ARG A 167 9.35 11.35 -11.90
N ASP A 168 10.32 10.93 -11.09
CA ASP A 168 10.26 11.12 -9.64
C ASP A 168 10.21 12.62 -9.28
N ALA A 169 10.97 13.47 -9.97
CA ALA A 169 10.95 14.92 -9.78
C ALA A 169 9.61 15.55 -10.17
N HIS A 170 9.03 15.13 -11.30
CA HIS A 170 7.69 15.57 -11.68
C HIS A 170 6.65 15.16 -10.65
N HIS A 171 6.62 13.88 -10.25
CA HIS A 171 5.68 13.41 -9.23
C HIS A 171 5.84 14.15 -7.90
N ALA A 172 7.08 14.37 -7.46
CA ALA A 172 7.35 15.10 -6.23
C ALA A 172 6.84 16.54 -6.30
N VAL A 173 7.21 17.29 -7.34
CA VAL A 173 6.96 18.75 -7.41
C VAL A 173 5.55 19.09 -7.88
N VAL A 174 5.01 18.33 -8.84
CA VAL A 174 3.74 18.63 -9.52
C VAL A 174 2.58 17.85 -8.90
N ASP A 175 2.75 16.54 -8.68
CA ASP A 175 1.66 15.66 -8.27
C ASP A 175 1.52 15.52 -6.74
N LEU A 176 2.62 15.70 -5.99
CA LEU A 176 2.70 15.60 -4.52
C LEU A 176 3.16 16.91 -3.83
N PRO A 177 2.57 18.08 -4.17
CA PRO A 177 3.09 19.37 -3.71
C PRO A 177 3.08 19.53 -2.19
N ARG A 178 2.12 18.93 -1.46
CA ARG A 178 2.05 19.05 0.01
C ARG A 178 3.14 18.22 0.68
N MET A 179 3.33 16.98 0.23
CA MET A 179 4.43 16.14 0.72
C MET A 179 5.80 16.73 0.37
N PHE A 180 5.92 17.36 -0.81
CA PHE A 180 7.14 18.04 -1.21
C PHE A 180 7.46 19.24 -0.32
N ALA A 181 6.44 20.01 0.11
CA ALA A 181 6.65 21.11 1.06
C ALA A 181 7.26 20.62 2.39
N HIS A 182 6.85 19.45 2.89
CA HIS A 182 7.47 18.84 4.09
C HIS A 182 8.93 18.42 3.84
N LEU A 183 9.24 17.90 2.65
CA LEU A 183 10.61 17.58 2.27
C LEU A 183 11.48 18.85 2.20
N GLU A 184 10.94 19.94 1.64
CA GLU A 184 11.63 21.24 1.55
C GLU A 184 11.85 21.90 2.90
N ALA A 185 10.93 21.73 3.85
CA ALA A 185 11.12 22.17 5.23
C ALA A 185 12.17 21.34 5.99
N GLY A 186 12.52 20.16 5.46
CA GLY A 186 13.36 19.16 6.12
C GLY A 186 12.60 18.33 7.17
N ASP A 187 11.27 18.37 7.15
CA ASP A 187 10.41 17.66 8.09
C ASP A 187 10.10 16.22 7.65
N LEU A 188 10.28 15.93 6.36
CA LEU A 188 10.16 14.60 5.78
C LEU A 188 11.55 14.07 5.42
N PRO A 189 11.99 12.93 6.00
CA PRO A 189 13.24 12.29 5.60
C PRO A 189 13.26 11.87 4.12
N GLU A 190 14.43 11.98 3.48
CA GLU A 190 14.61 11.55 2.07
C GLU A 190 14.15 10.11 1.85
N ASP A 191 14.48 9.20 2.77
CA ASP A 191 14.10 7.79 2.67
C ASP A 191 12.59 7.57 2.70
N TYR A 192 11.85 8.41 3.44
CA TYR A 192 10.39 8.34 3.52
C TYR A 192 9.80 8.83 2.20
N HIS A 193 10.32 9.94 1.67
CA HIS A 193 9.93 10.47 0.36
C HIS A 193 10.21 9.47 -0.77
N ARG A 194 11.38 8.82 -0.78
CA ARG A 194 11.73 7.78 -1.75
C ARG A 194 10.84 6.54 -1.62
N PHE A 195 10.39 6.21 -0.41
CA PHE A 195 9.36 5.17 -0.23
C PHE A 195 8.03 5.59 -0.86
N LEU A 196 7.55 6.80 -0.58
CA LEU A 196 6.31 7.34 -1.15
C LEU A 196 6.35 7.31 -2.69
N LEU A 197 7.39 7.87 -3.31
CA LEU A 197 7.55 7.89 -4.77
C LEU A 197 7.45 6.48 -5.38
N ARG A 198 8.10 5.49 -4.75
CA ARG A 198 8.02 4.10 -5.23
C ARG A 198 6.60 3.53 -5.21
N GLN A 199 5.76 3.91 -4.25
CA GLN A 199 4.39 3.44 -4.16
C GLN A 199 3.47 4.11 -5.18
N VAL A 200 3.70 5.39 -5.49
CA VAL A 200 2.81 6.17 -6.36
C VAL A 200 3.12 6.04 -7.86
N ARG A 201 4.30 5.51 -8.23
CA ARG A 201 4.74 5.36 -9.64
C ARG A 201 3.78 4.63 -10.58
N ARG A 202 2.84 3.82 -10.06
CA ARG A 202 1.86 3.06 -10.84
C ARG A 202 0.49 3.74 -10.93
N LEU A 203 0.32 4.85 -10.23
CA LEU A 203 -0.94 5.59 -10.17
C LEU A 203 -0.97 6.68 -11.25
N ASP A 204 -2.16 7.09 -11.66
CA ASP A 204 -2.33 8.27 -12.50
C ASP A 204 -2.23 9.58 -11.69
N ALA A 205 -2.13 10.73 -12.37
CA ALA A 205 -1.90 12.01 -11.70
C ALA A 205 -3.03 12.43 -10.74
N ASP A 206 -4.29 12.08 -11.03
CA ASP A 206 -5.42 12.38 -10.14
C ASP A 206 -5.34 11.53 -8.87
N GLN A 207 -5.01 10.25 -9.04
CA GLN A 207 -4.80 9.33 -7.94
C GLN A 207 -3.64 9.75 -7.04
N ILE A 208 -2.52 10.20 -7.60
CA ILE A 208 -1.38 10.69 -6.84
C ILE A 208 -1.77 11.93 -6.00
N ARG A 209 -2.54 12.85 -6.58
CA ARG A 209 -3.04 14.03 -5.84
C ARG A 209 -3.96 13.67 -4.67
N LEU A 210 -4.78 12.63 -4.81
CA LEU A 210 -5.59 12.11 -3.69
C LEU A 210 -4.72 11.53 -2.58
N VAL A 211 -3.63 10.83 -2.93
CA VAL A 211 -2.63 10.36 -1.96
C VAL A 211 -1.97 11.54 -1.23
N ASP A 212 -1.59 12.60 -1.96
CA ASP A 212 -1.04 13.84 -1.38
C ASP A 212 -2.02 14.50 -0.40
N GLU A 213 -3.30 14.60 -0.77
CA GLU A 213 -4.36 15.14 0.11
C GLU A 213 -4.57 14.31 1.37
N HIS A 214 -4.53 12.99 1.24
CA HIS A 214 -4.66 12.10 2.39
C HIS A 214 -3.50 12.26 3.37
N LEU A 215 -2.26 12.25 2.85
CA LEU A 215 -1.06 12.33 3.69
C LEU A 215 -0.86 13.72 4.31
N ALA A 216 -1.36 14.78 3.68
CA ALA A 216 -1.36 16.11 4.27
C ALA A 216 -2.17 16.23 5.58
N GLY A 217 -3.09 15.30 5.83
CA GLY A 217 -3.81 15.21 7.10
C GLY A 217 -3.03 14.52 8.24
N VAL A 218 -1.82 14.04 7.96
CA VAL A 218 -0.96 13.31 8.90
C VAL A 218 0.11 14.24 9.47
N GLU A 219 0.38 14.14 10.76
CA GLU A 219 1.49 14.88 11.41
C GLU A 219 2.84 14.21 11.11
N ILE A 220 3.29 14.33 9.85
CA ILE A 220 4.48 13.70 9.27
C ILE A 220 5.76 13.84 10.13
N PRO A 221 6.10 15.03 10.69
CA PRO A 221 7.35 15.17 11.45
C PRO A 221 7.39 14.27 12.68
N SER A 222 6.22 13.90 13.20
CA SER A 222 6.06 13.35 14.54
C SER A 222 5.75 11.86 14.56
N ILE A 223 5.67 11.22 13.39
CA ILE A 223 5.34 9.80 13.28
C ILE A 223 6.57 8.94 12.95
N PRO A 224 6.67 7.72 13.51
CA PRO A 224 7.75 6.81 13.16
C PRO A 224 7.59 6.27 11.74
N ARG A 225 8.70 5.78 11.16
CA ARG A 225 8.76 5.21 9.81
C ARG A 225 7.67 4.19 9.52
N SER A 226 7.44 3.26 10.45
CA SER A 226 6.44 2.20 10.28
C SER A 226 5.02 2.75 10.16
N THR A 227 4.69 3.80 10.91
CA THR A 227 3.41 4.49 10.82
C THR A 227 3.29 5.23 9.49
N PHE A 228 4.34 5.93 9.06
CA PHE A 228 4.35 6.61 7.76
C PHE A 228 4.15 5.62 6.61
N GLU A 229 4.92 4.53 6.57
CA GLU A 229 4.78 3.49 5.54
C GLU A 229 3.37 2.87 5.54
N ALA A 230 2.77 2.67 6.71
CA ALA A 230 1.40 2.18 6.82
C ALA A 230 0.37 3.18 6.26
N GLN A 231 0.53 4.48 6.55
CA GLN A 231 -0.36 5.53 6.02
C GLN A 231 -0.22 5.66 4.50
N VAL A 232 0.99 5.60 3.95
CA VAL A 232 1.19 5.61 2.49
C VAL A 232 0.50 4.42 1.83
N ARG A 233 0.68 3.20 2.36
CA ARG A 233 0.00 2.01 1.82
C ARG A 233 -1.51 2.12 1.90
N LEU A 234 -2.03 2.66 3.00
CA LEU A 234 -3.46 2.90 3.18
C LEU A 234 -3.99 3.91 2.15
N ALA A 235 -3.30 5.04 1.98
CA ALA A 235 -3.66 6.07 1.02
C ALA A 235 -3.68 5.51 -0.42
N VAL A 236 -2.62 4.81 -0.82
CA VAL A 236 -2.54 4.18 -2.15
C VAL A 236 -3.64 3.13 -2.35
N ALA A 237 -3.90 2.29 -1.34
CA ALA A 237 -4.98 1.30 -1.41
C ALA A 237 -6.36 1.95 -1.51
N SER A 238 -6.58 3.09 -0.86
CA SER A 238 -7.86 3.81 -0.84
C SER A 238 -8.22 4.47 -2.16
N VAL A 239 -7.22 4.75 -2.99
CA VAL A 239 -7.40 5.39 -4.29
C VAL A 239 -7.65 4.36 -5.40
N GLY A 240 -7.11 3.15 -5.25
CA GLY A 240 -7.35 2.04 -6.18
C GLY A 240 -8.57 1.17 -5.82
N ASN A 241 -9.08 1.24 -4.59
CA ASN A 241 -10.19 0.41 -4.11
C ASN A 241 -11.11 1.19 -3.18
N GLU A 242 -12.42 0.95 -3.27
CA GLU A 242 -13.34 1.33 -2.20
C GLU A 242 -13.02 0.52 -0.93
N LEU A 243 -12.37 1.17 0.04
CA LEU A 243 -12.14 0.56 1.35
C LEU A 243 -13.48 0.42 2.07
N LYS A 244 -13.96 -0.82 2.18
CA LYS A 244 -15.15 -1.14 2.96
C LYS A 244 -14.95 -0.69 4.41
N PRO A 245 -15.91 0.02 5.03
CA PRO A 245 -15.81 0.37 6.44
C PRO A 245 -15.70 -0.90 7.29
N PRO A 246 -15.10 -0.84 8.49
CA PRO A 246 -14.88 -2.01 9.35
C PRO A 246 -16.12 -2.88 9.60
N ARG A 247 -17.32 -2.27 9.61
CA ARG A 247 -18.59 -3.00 9.75
C ARG A 247 -18.93 -3.85 8.53
N GLU A 248 -18.64 -3.36 7.33
CA GLU A 248 -18.90 -4.03 6.05
C GLU A 248 -17.74 -4.90 5.59
N ALA A 249 -16.56 -4.76 6.21
CA ALA A 249 -15.38 -5.58 5.96
C ALA A 249 -15.44 -6.97 6.62
N ARG A 250 -16.41 -7.22 7.52
CA ARG A 250 -16.58 -8.50 8.21
C ARG A 250 -17.28 -9.49 7.30
N GLU A 251 -16.58 -10.54 6.91
CA GLU A 251 -17.08 -11.54 5.99
C GLU A 251 -16.44 -12.90 6.26
N VAL A 252 -17.21 -13.97 6.14
CA VAL A 252 -16.70 -15.34 6.13
C VAL A 252 -17.13 -15.97 4.81
N ARG A 253 -16.15 -16.39 4.00
CA ARG A 253 -16.39 -17.02 2.70
C ARG A 253 -15.70 -18.38 2.64
N ILE A 254 -16.31 -19.30 1.90
CA ILE A 254 -15.64 -20.52 1.45
C ILE A 254 -15.05 -20.18 0.08
N ASP A 255 -13.75 -19.91 0.02
CA ASP A 255 -13.10 -19.33 -1.17
C ASP A 255 -12.76 -20.39 -2.24
N GLY A 256 -12.80 -21.67 -1.89
CA GLY A 256 -12.64 -22.76 -2.85
C GLY A 256 -12.87 -24.14 -2.27
N VAL A 257 -13.30 -25.06 -3.15
CA VAL A 257 -13.43 -26.49 -2.91
C VAL A 257 -12.53 -27.19 -3.93
N ASP A 258 -11.54 -27.93 -3.46
CA ASP A 258 -10.77 -28.86 -4.26
C ASP A 258 -11.43 -30.23 -4.14
N SER A 259 -12.25 -30.57 -5.14
CA SER A 259 -12.95 -31.85 -5.17
C SER A 259 -12.04 -33.04 -5.42
N GLU A 260 -10.85 -32.84 -6.00
CA GLU A 260 -9.90 -33.92 -6.26
C GLU A 260 -9.21 -34.34 -4.96
N GLN A 261 -8.90 -33.38 -4.09
CA GLN A 261 -8.32 -33.61 -2.77
C GLN A 261 -9.37 -33.74 -1.66
N GLY A 262 -10.64 -33.46 -1.95
CA GLY A 262 -11.73 -33.49 -0.98
C GLY A 262 -11.63 -32.41 0.11
N VAL A 263 -10.96 -31.28 -0.17
CA VAL A 263 -10.73 -30.21 0.80
C VAL A 263 -11.41 -28.91 0.38
N ALA A 264 -11.75 -28.08 1.35
CA ALA A 264 -12.22 -26.72 1.11
C ALA A 264 -11.54 -25.78 2.12
N TRP A 265 -11.39 -24.51 1.76
CA TRP A 265 -10.85 -23.50 2.68
C TRP A 265 -11.85 -22.39 2.95
N ILE A 266 -11.80 -21.88 4.18
CA ILE A 266 -12.60 -20.77 4.66
C ILE A 266 -11.68 -19.57 4.84
N THR A 267 -12.08 -18.43 4.30
CA THR A 267 -11.43 -17.15 4.52
C THR A 267 -12.29 -16.28 5.42
N ILE A 268 -11.69 -15.80 6.50
CA ILE A 268 -12.30 -14.87 7.45
C ILE A 268 -11.66 -13.50 7.22
N THR A 269 -12.46 -12.55 6.76
CA THR A 269 -12.04 -11.17 6.50
C THR A 269 -12.67 -10.26 7.54
N GLY A 270 -11.90 -9.29 8.03
CA GLY A 270 -12.39 -8.33 9.01
C GLY A 270 -11.33 -7.33 9.43
N PRO A 271 -11.65 -6.45 10.40
CA PRO A 271 -10.71 -5.48 10.93
C PRO A 271 -9.46 -6.15 11.50
N ILE A 272 -8.28 -5.61 11.18
CA ILE A 272 -6.98 -6.18 11.59
C ILE A 272 -6.92 -6.54 13.08
N PRO A 273 -7.36 -5.67 14.03
CA PRO A 273 -7.33 -6.02 15.46
C PRO A 273 -8.19 -7.24 15.79
N GLU A 274 -9.35 -7.38 15.13
CA GLU A 274 -10.29 -8.49 15.34
C GLU A 274 -9.68 -9.81 14.82
N ILE A 275 -9.17 -9.82 13.59
CA ILE A 275 -8.57 -11.01 12.98
C ILE A 275 -7.28 -11.43 13.71
N ARG A 276 -6.45 -10.46 14.11
CA ARG A 276 -5.24 -10.74 14.91
C ARG A 276 -5.59 -11.32 16.28
N SER A 277 -6.60 -10.76 16.95
CA SER A 277 -7.10 -11.28 18.23
C SER A 277 -7.67 -12.69 18.09
N LEU A 278 -8.42 -12.97 17.01
CA LEU A 278 -8.91 -14.30 16.69
C LEU A 278 -7.75 -15.30 16.53
N GLY A 279 -6.74 -14.97 15.74
CA GLY A 279 -5.56 -15.83 15.55
C GLY A 279 -4.81 -16.10 16.86
N LEU A 280 -4.59 -15.08 17.68
CA LEU A 280 -3.91 -15.23 18.98
C LEU A 280 -4.71 -16.10 19.96
N ARG A 281 -6.04 -15.91 20.05
CA ARG A 281 -6.89 -16.75 20.90
C ARG A 281 -6.90 -18.19 20.44
N LEU A 282 -7.00 -18.42 19.13
CA LEU A 282 -6.97 -19.77 18.56
C LEU A 282 -5.64 -20.49 18.85
N ASP A 283 -4.52 -19.79 18.71
CA ASP A 283 -3.19 -20.31 19.05
C ASP A 283 -3.06 -20.64 20.54
N ALA A 284 -3.55 -19.75 21.41
CA ALA A 284 -3.52 -19.95 22.85
C ALA A 284 -4.35 -21.18 23.26
N SER A 285 -5.56 -21.31 22.72
CA SER A 285 -6.44 -22.45 22.98
C SER A 285 -5.84 -23.77 22.48
N ALA A 286 -5.30 -23.80 21.25
CA ALA A 286 -4.66 -25.01 20.71
C ALA A 286 -3.48 -25.46 21.58
N ARG A 287 -2.64 -24.53 22.05
CA ARG A 287 -1.55 -24.86 22.98
C ARG A 287 -2.04 -25.33 24.35
N ALA A 288 -3.13 -24.77 24.85
CA ALA A 288 -3.72 -25.19 26.12
C ALA A 288 -4.27 -26.62 26.03
N VAL A 289 -5.02 -26.94 24.97
CA VAL A 289 -5.53 -28.29 24.71
C VAL A 289 -4.38 -29.28 24.52
N GLN A 290 -3.36 -28.92 23.74
CA GLN A 290 -2.20 -29.82 23.54
C GLN A 290 -1.47 -30.13 24.85
N ARG A 291 -1.32 -29.15 25.75
CA ARG A 291 -0.77 -29.38 27.08
C ARG A 291 -1.65 -30.31 27.91
N ALA A 292 -2.98 -30.09 27.89
CA ALA A 292 -3.92 -30.94 28.60
C ALA A 292 -3.90 -32.39 28.07
N GLN A 293 -3.79 -32.59 26.75
CA GLN A 293 -3.62 -33.92 26.15
C GLN A 293 -2.34 -34.61 26.63
N ARG A 294 -1.22 -33.89 26.73
CA ARG A 294 0.03 -34.47 27.28
C ARG A 294 -0.13 -34.91 28.73
N VAL A 295 -0.73 -34.06 29.56
CA VAL A 295 -0.99 -34.39 30.97
C VAL A 295 -1.92 -35.58 31.09
N ALA A 296 -2.99 -35.65 30.29
CA ALA A 296 -3.92 -36.79 30.29
C ALA A 296 -3.25 -38.09 29.84
N LEU A 297 -2.37 -38.04 28.82
CA LEU A 297 -1.58 -39.20 28.39
C LEU A 297 -0.59 -39.66 29.48
N GLU A 298 -0.01 -38.73 30.24
CA GLU A 298 0.88 -39.03 31.37
C GLU A 298 0.13 -39.60 32.59
N ALA A 299 -1.12 -39.16 32.83
CA ALA A 299 -1.96 -39.58 33.96
C ALA A 299 -2.59 -40.97 33.78
N GLY A 300 -2.70 -41.47 32.55
CA GLY A 300 -3.29 -42.78 32.26
C GLY A 300 -4.81 -42.76 32.06
N GLU A 301 -5.40 -43.94 31.84
CA GLU A 301 -6.70 -44.15 31.17
C GLU A 301 -7.97 -43.62 31.87
N GLU A 302 -7.87 -42.98 33.04
CA GLU A 302 -9.05 -42.62 33.85
C GLU A 302 -9.76 -41.32 33.43
N GLU A 303 -9.09 -40.39 32.74
CA GLU A 303 -9.69 -39.11 32.33
C GLU A 303 -9.93 -39.01 30.81
N PRO A 304 -11.06 -38.41 30.36
CA PRO A 304 -11.29 -38.12 28.95
C PRO A 304 -10.22 -37.20 28.39
N ILE A 305 -9.52 -37.63 27.34
CA ILE A 305 -8.52 -36.81 26.66
C ILE A 305 -9.21 -35.65 25.93
N PRO A 306 -8.89 -34.38 26.24
CA PRO A 306 -9.57 -33.23 25.63
C PRO A 306 -9.38 -33.20 24.11
N PHE A 307 -10.46 -32.92 23.37
CA PHE A 307 -10.46 -32.85 21.89
C PHE A 307 -9.96 -34.12 21.18
N ASP A 308 -10.00 -35.27 21.86
CA ASP A 308 -9.79 -36.59 21.25
C ASP A 308 -11.10 -37.13 20.68
N LEU A 309 -11.67 -36.42 19.70
CA LEU A 309 -13.01 -36.69 19.18
C LEU A 309 -13.08 -38.02 18.41
N ASP A 310 -11.98 -38.40 17.77
CA ASP A 310 -11.90 -39.58 16.92
C ASP A 310 -11.11 -40.73 17.59
N GLY A 311 -10.67 -40.58 18.85
CA GLY A 311 -9.84 -41.57 19.56
C GLY A 311 -8.36 -41.56 19.16
N ASP A 312 -8.00 -40.75 18.16
CA ASP A 312 -6.67 -40.60 17.57
C ASP A 312 -5.52 -40.34 18.57
N VAL A 313 -5.78 -39.60 19.65
CA VAL A 313 -4.76 -39.28 20.66
C VAL A 313 -4.49 -40.48 21.53
N ARG A 314 -5.54 -41.19 21.93
CA ARG A 314 -5.44 -42.42 22.71
C ARG A 314 -4.76 -43.52 21.90
N ASP A 315 -5.17 -43.72 20.66
CA ASP A 315 -4.64 -44.78 19.79
C ASP A 315 -3.16 -44.60 19.44
N ARG A 316 -2.72 -43.34 19.27
CA ARG A 316 -1.33 -43.03 18.89
C ARG A 316 -0.44 -42.71 20.09
N GLU A 317 -0.99 -42.66 21.29
CA GLU A 317 -0.34 -42.22 22.53
C GLU A 317 0.44 -40.90 22.38
N ARG A 318 -0.07 -39.99 21.53
CA ARG A 318 0.60 -38.73 21.18
C ARG A 318 -0.42 -37.61 21.04
N PRO A 319 -0.12 -36.40 21.58
CA PRO A 319 -1.02 -35.27 21.46
C PRO A 319 -1.16 -34.84 20.00
N LEU A 320 -2.33 -34.31 19.64
CA LEU A 320 -2.60 -33.79 18.30
C LEU A 320 -1.65 -32.65 17.94
N SER A 321 -1.40 -32.49 16.65
CA SER A 321 -0.63 -31.35 16.14
C SER A 321 -1.38 -30.04 16.39
N LEU A 322 -0.65 -28.92 16.49
CA LEU A 322 -1.28 -27.60 16.66
C LEU A 322 -2.23 -27.27 15.49
N SER A 323 -1.90 -27.68 14.27
CA SER A 323 -2.79 -27.46 13.12
C SER A 323 -4.10 -28.25 13.23
N ALA A 324 -4.03 -29.52 13.65
CA ALA A 324 -5.22 -30.33 13.89
C ALA A 324 -6.07 -29.77 15.03
N LEU A 325 -5.45 -29.31 16.12
CA LEU A 325 -6.15 -28.68 17.23
C LEU A 325 -6.80 -27.35 16.86
N ARG A 326 -6.13 -26.50 16.08
CA ARG A 326 -6.73 -25.25 15.57
C ARG A 326 -7.94 -25.54 14.69
N TYR A 327 -7.84 -26.53 13.80
CA TYR A 327 -8.95 -26.96 12.96
C TYR A 327 -10.12 -27.49 13.80
N ALA A 328 -9.85 -28.38 14.76
CA ALA A 328 -10.87 -28.94 15.65
C ALA A 328 -11.54 -27.85 16.50
N ILE A 329 -10.77 -26.92 17.08
CA ILE A 329 -11.31 -25.80 17.86
C ILE A 329 -12.20 -24.90 16.98
N LEU A 330 -11.74 -24.52 15.78
CA LEU A 330 -12.56 -23.68 14.90
C LEU A 330 -13.87 -24.35 14.47
N THR A 331 -13.85 -25.66 14.22
CA THR A 331 -15.01 -26.40 13.68
C THR A 331 -15.93 -26.98 14.75
N ARG A 332 -15.46 -27.18 15.99
CA ARG A 332 -16.19 -27.92 17.03
C ARG A 332 -16.53 -27.11 18.29
N THR A 333 -15.91 -25.96 18.52
CA THR A 333 -16.22 -25.11 19.70
C THR A 333 -17.01 -23.83 19.40
N MET A 334 -17.27 -23.51 18.14
CA MET A 334 -17.96 -22.28 17.74
C MET A 334 -19.35 -22.52 17.12
N LEU A 335 -19.87 -23.75 17.18
CA LEU A 335 -21.10 -24.18 16.52
C LEU A 335 -22.07 -24.92 17.47
N ASP A 336 -22.22 -24.44 18.70
CA ASP A 336 -23.36 -24.77 19.57
C ASP A 336 -24.39 -23.63 19.56
#